data_AF-A0A1C5NMJ3-F1
#
_entry.id   AF-A0A1C5NMJ3-F1
#
_cell.length_a   1.000
_cell.length_b   1.000
_cell.length_c   1.000
_cell.angle_alpha   90.00
_cell.angle_beta   90.00
_cell.angle_gamma   90.00
#
_symmetry.space_group_name_H-M   'P 1'
#
loop_
_entity.id
_entity.type
_entity.pdbx_description
1 polymer ?
#
loop_
_entity_poly.entity_id
_entity_poly.type
_entity_poly.pdbx_seq_one_letter_code
_entity_poly.pdbx_strand_id
1 'polypeptide(L)'
;MHLEWDKLKTPGYLEIGLAVILIITMAGIGGWKRHQSVVIAKEAEMIHKVEVENQNAKEKQESKTKKSEEKNEDDSVQETTANGQYPIMGESPVTVEQLVSYFKSAGVAYPTEELKKGGADSIETFATMYCEEAAAEGVRPEVAFVQTMKETGWLQFGGDVSVNQFNFAGLGTTGGGVPGNSYPDVRTGIRAQVQHLKAYATTEPLNQECVDERYEYVLKGCAPYVEWLGQKENPAGTGWATAEKYGYSIVDMIGKM
;
A
#
# COMPACT_ATOMS: atom_id res chain seq x y z
N MET A 1 32.81 29.52 -0.63
CA MET A 1 31.87 28.43 -0.32
C MET A 1 31.10 28.13 -1.59
N HIS A 2 31.62 27.20 -2.40
CA HIS A 2 31.02 26.83 -3.69
C HIS A 2 29.91 25.83 -3.42
N LEU A 3 28.67 26.19 -3.75
CA LEU A 3 27.55 25.26 -3.82
C LEU A 3 27.38 24.87 -5.29
N GLU A 4 27.43 23.56 -5.56
CA GLU A 4 27.20 22.97 -6.88
C GLU A 4 25.69 22.95 -7.18
N TRP A 5 25.29 23.58 -8.28
CA TRP A 5 23.89 23.81 -8.65
C TRP A 5 23.25 22.67 -9.46
N ASP A 6 23.97 21.58 -9.74
CA ASP A 6 23.51 20.54 -10.66
C ASP A 6 22.63 19.44 -10.02
N LYS A 7 22.21 19.59 -8.76
CA LYS A 7 21.41 18.56 -8.05
C LYS A 7 19.94 18.91 -7.79
N LEU A 8 19.43 20.03 -8.31
CA LEU A 8 18.02 20.44 -8.15
C LEU A 8 17.21 20.29 -9.44
N LYS A 9 17.25 19.10 -10.04
CA LYS A 9 16.31 18.72 -11.11
C LYS A 9 15.29 17.71 -10.59
N THR A 10 14.17 18.21 -10.10
CA THR A 10 12.88 17.48 -10.06
C THR A 10 11.79 18.40 -10.64
N PRO A 11 10.85 17.88 -11.45
CA PRO A 11 9.90 18.70 -12.17
C PRO A 11 8.71 19.07 -11.27
N GLY A 12 8.41 20.36 -11.20
CA GLY A 12 7.08 20.86 -10.88
C GLY A 12 6.78 21.13 -9.41
N TYR A 13 6.35 22.38 -9.17
CA TYR A 13 5.41 22.79 -8.12
C TYR A 13 5.89 23.22 -6.73
N LEU A 14 7.20 23.29 -6.42
CA LEU A 14 7.63 23.85 -5.13
C LEU A 14 8.32 25.25 -5.16
N GLU A 15 8.73 25.77 -6.32
CA GLU A 15 9.55 27.00 -6.34
C GLU A 15 8.80 28.33 -6.52
N ILE A 16 7.50 28.32 -6.86
CA ILE A 16 6.75 29.59 -7.00
C ILE A 16 6.38 30.16 -5.61
N GLY A 17 6.26 29.31 -4.58
CA GLY A 17 5.92 29.75 -3.22
C GLY A 17 7.07 30.42 -2.45
N LEU A 18 8.33 30.07 -2.75
CA LEU A 18 9.51 30.55 -1.99
C LEU A 18 10.13 31.82 -2.57
N ALA A 19 10.01 32.07 -3.88
CA ALA A 19 10.57 33.26 -4.53
C ALA A 19 9.83 34.56 -4.17
N VAL A 20 8.55 34.49 -3.80
CA VAL A 20 7.71 35.67 -3.48
C VAL A 20 8.02 36.23 -2.08
N ILE A 21 8.50 35.41 -1.14
CA ILE A 21 8.73 35.83 0.26
C ILE A 21 10.11 36.49 0.45
N LEU A 22 11.08 36.22 -0.42
CA LEU A 22 12.47 36.67 -0.23
C LEU A 22 12.78 38.11 -0.67
N ILE A 23 11.87 38.79 -1.37
CA ILE A 23 12.10 40.18 -1.83
C ILE A 23 11.68 41.23 -0.76
N ILE A 24 10.97 40.83 0.30
CA ILE A 24 10.48 41.78 1.32
C ILE A 24 11.54 42.18 2.37
N THR A 25 12.69 41.48 2.48
CA THR A 25 13.66 41.73 3.57
C THR A 25 14.84 42.66 3.23
N MET A 26 14.97 43.19 2.01
CA MET A 26 16.06 44.11 1.65
C MET A 26 15.56 45.46 1.10
N ALA A 27 14.85 46.23 1.93
CA ALA A 27 14.53 47.63 1.65
C ALA A 27 15.01 48.55 2.78
N GLY A 28 16.31 48.50 3.07
CA GLY A 28 17.02 49.56 3.76
C GLY A 28 17.87 50.35 2.76
N ILE A 29 17.63 51.66 2.70
CA ILE A 29 18.47 52.70 2.05
C ILE A 29 18.19 52.95 0.55
N GLY A 30 17.34 53.96 0.31
CA GLY A 30 17.66 55.10 -0.55
C GLY A 30 17.99 54.85 -2.03
N GLY A 31 16.96 54.92 -2.88
CA GLY A 31 17.13 55.31 -4.30
C GLY A 31 16.59 54.31 -5.31
N TRP A 32 15.27 54.14 -5.39
CA TRP A 32 14.68 53.27 -6.43
C TRP A 32 13.19 53.59 -6.70
N LYS A 33 12.84 54.85 -7.01
CA LYS A 33 11.44 55.21 -7.33
C LYS A 33 11.04 54.97 -8.80
N ARG A 34 11.97 54.55 -9.68
CA ARG A 34 11.72 54.38 -11.14
C ARG A 34 11.61 52.94 -11.62
N HIS A 35 12.06 51.96 -10.84
CA HIS A 35 12.00 50.54 -11.22
C HIS A 35 10.91 49.75 -10.46
N GLN A 36 10.27 50.34 -9.45
CA GLN A 36 9.18 49.68 -8.71
C GLN A 36 7.92 49.50 -9.58
N SER A 37 7.60 50.47 -10.43
CA SER A 37 6.43 50.44 -11.32
C SER A 37 6.52 49.38 -12.42
N VAL A 38 7.73 49.08 -12.89
CA VAL A 38 7.97 48.09 -13.96
C VAL A 38 7.92 46.66 -13.41
N VAL A 39 8.41 46.45 -12.19
CA VAL A 39 8.35 45.15 -11.51
C VAL A 39 6.90 44.82 -11.14
N ILE A 40 6.16 45.77 -10.56
CA ILE A 40 4.73 45.58 -10.22
C ILE A 40 3.88 45.28 -11.48
N ALA A 41 4.15 45.95 -12.60
CA ALA A 41 3.44 45.69 -13.85
C ALA A 41 3.73 44.29 -14.41
N LYS A 42 4.98 43.82 -14.35
CA LYS A 42 5.35 42.47 -14.76
C LYS A 42 4.77 41.39 -13.84
N GLU A 43 4.70 41.66 -12.53
CA GLU A 43 4.07 40.76 -11.56
C GLU A 43 2.56 40.63 -11.82
N ALA A 44 1.86 41.74 -12.10
CA ALA A 44 0.43 41.72 -12.43
C ALA A 44 0.14 40.94 -13.73
N GLU A 45 0.99 41.09 -14.75
CA GLU A 45 0.86 40.35 -16.02
C GLU A 45 1.09 38.84 -15.82
N MET A 46 2.03 38.47 -14.95
CA MET A 46 2.31 37.06 -14.63
C MET A 46 1.18 36.41 -13.84
N ILE A 47 0.61 37.12 -12.85
CA ILE A 47 -0.55 36.64 -12.07
C ILE A 47 -1.77 36.44 -12.98
N HIS A 48 -2.06 37.40 -13.86
CA HIS A 48 -3.18 37.28 -14.79
C HIS A 48 -3.01 36.09 -15.74
N LYS A 49 -1.77 35.83 -16.20
CA LYS A 49 -1.50 34.68 -17.07
C LYS A 49 -1.71 33.34 -16.35
N VAL A 50 -1.31 33.25 -15.08
CA VAL A 50 -1.52 32.07 -14.23
C VAL A 50 -3.01 31.85 -13.92
N GLU A 51 -3.79 32.92 -13.69
CA GLU A 51 -5.23 32.80 -13.47
C GLU A 51 -5.98 32.29 -14.70
N VAL A 52 -5.61 32.76 -15.90
CA VAL A 52 -6.20 32.30 -17.17
C VAL A 52 -5.84 30.83 -17.45
N GLU A 53 -4.60 30.41 -17.17
CA GLU A 53 -4.19 29.01 -17.31
C GLU A 53 -4.92 28.08 -16.33
N ASN A 54 -5.16 28.54 -15.08
CA ASN A 54 -5.92 27.80 -14.08
C ASN A 54 -7.43 27.70 -14.43
N GLN A 55 -8.03 28.72 -15.01
CA GLN A 55 -9.42 28.66 -15.50
C GLN A 55 -9.57 27.67 -16.66
N ASN A 56 -8.65 27.74 -17.64
CA ASN A 56 -8.64 26.80 -18.77
C ASN A 56 -8.40 25.34 -18.32
N ALA A 57 -7.61 25.11 -17.27
CA ALA A 57 -7.40 23.77 -16.70
C ALA A 57 -8.66 23.21 -16.01
N LYS A 58 -9.41 24.05 -15.28
CA LYS A 58 -10.69 23.67 -14.65
C LYS A 58 -11.75 23.32 -15.69
N GLU A 59 -11.88 24.11 -16.75
CA GLU A 59 -12.83 23.83 -17.83
C GLU A 59 -12.50 22.52 -18.57
N LYS A 60 -11.20 22.20 -18.72
CA LYS A 60 -10.74 20.92 -19.31
C LYS A 60 -11.05 19.70 -18.42
N GLN A 61 -11.08 19.89 -17.10
CA GLN A 61 -11.47 18.85 -16.14
C GLN A 61 -12.99 18.63 -16.13
N GLU A 62 -13.80 19.69 -16.11
CA GLU A 62 -15.27 19.59 -16.13
C GLU A 62 -15.82 19.00 -17.44
N SER A 63 -15.16 19.25 -18.59
CA SER A 63 -15.52 18.62 -19.87
C SER A 63 -15.16 17.12 -19.91
N LYS A 64 -14.18 16.68 -19.12
CA LYS A 64 -13.76 15.27 -19.04
C LYS A 64 -14.70 14.45 -18.15
N THR A 65 -15.23 15.06 -17.08
CA THR A 65 -16.18 14.43 -16.14
C THR A 65 -17.56 14.19 -16.75
N LYS A 66 -18.04 15.05 -17.67
CA LYS A 66 -19.37 14.89 -18.30
C LYS A 66 -19.46 13.82 -19.41
N LYS A 67 -18.35 13.18 -19.80
CA LYS A 67 -18.34 12.18 -20.89
C LYS A 67 -18.22 10.73 -20.39
N SER A 68 -18.10 10.52 -19.08
CA SER A 68 -17.92 9.19 -18.46
C SER A 68 -19.15 8.63 -17.75
N GLU A 69 -20.28 9.35 -17.71
CA GLU A 69 -21.49 8.92 -16.96
C GLU A 69 -22.46 8.01 -17.73
N GLU A 70 -22.11 7.51 -18.92
CA GLU A 70 -22.91 6.47 -19.60
C GLU A 70 -22.03 5.30 -20.06
N LYS A 71 -21.70 4.39 -19.12
CA LYS A 71 -21.87 2.93 -19.30
C LYS A 71 -21.36 2.11 -18.10
N ASN A 72 -22.34 1.39 -17.53
CA ASN A 72 -22.34 0.02 -17.01
C ASN A 72 -21.68 -0.28 -15.65
N GLU A 73 -22.57 -0.72 -14.75
CA GLU A 73 -22.37 -1.53 -13.55
C GLU A 73 -21.58 -2.83 -13.84
N ASP A 74 -20.90 -3.27 -12.78
CA ASP A 74 -20.16 -4.53 -12.58
C ASP A 74 -18.69 -4.54 -13.03
N ASP A 75 -17.82 -3.92 -12.22
CA ASP A 75 -16.43 -4.36 -12.04
C ASP A 75 -15.93 -3.89 -10.66
N SER A 76 -15.25 -4.76 -9.93
CA SER A 76 -14.73 -4.46 -8.59
C SER A 76 -13.60 -3.44 -8.73
N VAL A 77 -13.87 -2.18 -8.33
CA VAL A 77 -12.89 -1.09 -8.49
C VAL A 77 -11.72 -1.32 -7.53
N GLN A 78 -10.68 -1.98 -8.01
CA GLN A 78 -9.41 -2.15 -7.32
C GLN A 78 -8.64 -0.83 -7.36
N GLU A 79 -8.36 -0.27 -6.18
CA GLU A 79 -7.53 0.93 -6.06
C GLU A 79 -6.09 0.59 -6.45
N THR A 80 -5.69 1.00 -7.66
CA THR A 80 -4.31 0.94 -8.15
C THR A 80 -3.76 2.36 -8.19
N THR A 81 -2.49 2.54 -7.82
CA THR A 81 -1.87 3.87 -7.91
C THR A 81 -1.79 4.35 -9.36
N ALA A 82 -1.49 5.63 -9.59
CA ALA A 82 -1.31 6.19 -10.94
C ALA A 82 -0.25 5.44 -11.80
N ASN A 83 0.61 4.64 -11.16
CA ASN A 83 1.62 3.79 -11.81
C ASN A 83 1.18 2.33 -12.00
N GLY A 84 -0.06 1.98 -11.68
CA GLY A 84 -0.63 0.64 -11.83
C GLY A 84 -0.20 -0.37 -10.76
N GLN A 85 0.44 0.08 -9.67
CA GLN A 85 0.87 -0.80 -8.58
C GLN A 85 -0.22 -0.96 -7.52
N TYR A 86 -0.32 -2.16 -6.95
CA TYR A 86 -1.32 -2.51 -5.94
C TYR A 86 -0.83 -2.17 -4.52
N PRO A 87 -1.44 -1.20 -3.81
CA PRO A 87 -1.00 -0.82 -2.47
C PRO A 87 -1.31 -1.90 -1.43
N ILE A 88 -0.43 -2.07 -0.44
CA ILE A 88 -0.67 -2.98 0.71
C ILE A 88 -1.56 -2.31 1.76
N MET A 89 -1.36 -1.01 2.01
CA MET A 89 -2.16 -0.21 2.92
C MET A 89 -3.33 0.44 2.17
N GLY A 90 -4.41 0.77 2.88
CA GLY A 90 -5.50 1.58 2.35
C GLY A 90 -6.88 0.98 2.61
N GLU A 91 -7.90 1.66 2.10
CA GLU A 91 -9.26 1.14 2.14
C GLU A 91 -9.42 -0.02 1.14
N SER A 92 -10.39 -0.88 1.41
CA SER A 92 -10.74 -1.96 0.50
C SER A 92 -12.25 -2.14 0.48
N PRO A 93 -12.87 -2.24 -0.70
CA PRO A 93 -14.29 -2.55 -0.81
C PRO A 93 -14.59 -4.04 -0.59
N VAL A 94 -13.57 -4.87 -0.37
CA VAL A 94 -13.72 -6.32 -0.28
C VAL A 94 -14.54 -6.72 0.96
N THR A 95 -15.53 -7.56 0.73
CA THR A 95 -16.42 -8.11 1.76
C THR A 95 -15.96 -9.48 2.24
N VAL A 96 -16.43 -9.89 3.43
CA VAL A 96 -16.19 -11.25 3.95
C VAL A 96 -16.72 -12.29 2.96
N GLU A 97 -17.87 -12.04 2.36
CA GLU A 97 -18.50 -12.92 1.37
C GLU A 97 -17.64 -13.13 0.13
N GLN A 98 -16.93 -12.09 -0.34
CA GLN A 98 -15.97 -12.21 -1.45
C GLN A 98 -14.77 -13.09 -1.07
N LEU A 99 -14.17 -12.88 0.11
CA LEU A 99 -13.07 -13.72 0.59
C LEU A 99 -13.48 -15.19 0.74
N VAL A 100 -14.68 -15.43 1.30
CA VAL A 100 -15.26 -16.76 1.46
C VAL A 100 -15.52 -17.41 0.10
N SER A 101 -16.10 -16.67 -0.84
CA SER A 101 -16.37 -17.17 -2.19
C SER A 101 -15.08 -17.51 -2.93
N TYR A 102 -14.05 -16.67 -2.76
CA TYR A 102 -12.73 -16.90 -3.34
C TYR A 102 -12.09 -18.18 -2.81
N PHE A 103 -12.10 -18.41 -1.50
CA PHE A 103 -11.64 -19.68 -0.92
C PHE A 103 -12.42 -20.88 -1.49
N LYS A 104 -13.76 -20.80 -1.51
CA LYS A 104 -14.62 -21.88 -2.02
C LYS A 104 -14.36 -22.18 -3.50
N SER A 105 -13.94 -21.18 -4.29
CA SER A 105 -13.60 -21.35 -5.71
C SER A 105 -12.43 -22.31 -5.96
N ALA A 106 -11.54 -22.49 -4.98
CA ALA A 106 -10.43 -23.44 -5.09
C ALA A 106 -10.87 -24.91 -5.03
N GLY A 107 -12.10 -25.19 -4.60
CA GLY A 107 -12.64 -26.55 -4.55
C GLY A 107 -11.98 -27.46 -3.51
N VAL A 108 -11.32 -26.88 -2.50
CA VAL A 108 -10.69 -27.61 -1.39
C VAL A 108 -11.51 -27.50 -0.11
N ALA A 109 -11.36 -28.49 0.78
CA ALA A 109 -12.04 -28.48 2.06
C ALA A 109 -11.36 -27.51 3.04
N TYR A 110 -12.16 -26.76 3.81
CA TYR A 110 -11.66 -25.96 4.92
C TYR A 110 -11.24 -26.89 6.09
N PRO A 111 -10.04 -26.71 6.68
CA PRO A 111 -9.54 -27.57 7.75
C PRO A 111 -10.18 -27.22 9.11
N THR A 112 -11.50 -27.47 9.23
CA THR A 112 -12.29 -27.17 10.43
C THR A 112 -11.72 -27.82 11.68
N GLU A 113 -11.26 -29.06 11.62
CA GLU A 113 -10.84 -29.81 12.81
C GLU A 113 -9.62 -29.17 13.49
N GLU A 114 -8.70 -28.60 12.73
CA GLU A 114 -7.51 -27.94 13.21
C GLU A 114 -7.76 -26.47 13.54
N LEU A 115 -8.43 -25.72 12.66
CA LEU A 115 -8.62 -24.29 12.85
C LEU A 115 -9.66 -23.95 13.92
N LYS A 116 -10.63 -24.84 14.20
CA LYS A 116 -11.54 -24.65 15.35
C LYS A 116 -10.81 -24.63 16.69
N LYS A 117 -9.65 -25.30 16.80
CA LYS A 117 -8.82 -25.29 18.04
C LYS A 117 -8.27 -23.91 18.34
N GLY A 118 -8.03 -23.10 17.30
CA GLY A 118 -7.60 -21.71 17.42
C GLY A 118 -8.74 -20.71 17.19
N GLY A 119 -10.01 -21.14 17.27
CA GLY A 119 -11.18 -20.25 17.25
C GLY A 119 -11.77 -19.92 15.89
N ALA A 120 -11.32 -20.53 14.79
CA ALA A 120 -11.91 -20.35 13.45
C ALA A 120 -12.53 -21.66 12.93
N ASP A 121 -13.74 -21.95 13.39
CA ASP A 121 -14.51 -23.16 13.06
C ASP A 121 -15.02 -23.22 11.61
N SER A 122 -15.08 -22.07 10.92
CA SER A 122 -15.56 -21.94 9.55
C SER A 122 -14.71 -20.95 8.74
N ILE A 123 -14.81 -21.03 7.41
CA ILE A 123 -14.16 -20.07 6.51
C ILE A 123 -14.74 -18.66 6.69
N GLU A 124 -16.02 -18.54 7.04
CA GLU A 124 -16.68 -17.28 7.36
C GLU A 124 -16.05 -16.63 8.61
N THR A 125 -15.84 -17.40 9.68
CA THR A 125 -15.12 -16.93 10.88
C THR A 125 -13.69 -16.50 10.53
N PHE A 126 -12.97 -17.30 9.75
CA PHE A 126 -11.60 -17.03 9.34
C PHE A 126 -11.48 -15.74 8.50
N ALA A 127 -12.33 -15.58 7.47
CA ALA A 127 -12.37 -14.40 6.63
C ALA A 127 -12.76 -13.13 7.42
N THR A 128 -13.69 -13.25 8.37
CA THR A 128 -14.06 -12.15 9.27
C THR A 128 -12.86 -11.69 10.10
N MET A 129 -12.09 -12.63 10.67
CA MET A 129 -10.85 -12.30 11.40
C MET A 129 -9.84 -11.55 10.52
N TYR A 130 -9.66 -11.93 9.25
CA TYR A 130 -8.81 -11.18 8.32
C TYR A 130 -9.29 -9.76 8.11
N CYS A 131 -10.58 -9.56 7.84
CA CYS A 131 -11.14 -8.21 7.67
C CYS A 131 -10.92 -7.33 8.90
N GLU A 132 -11.15 -7.87 10.10
CA GLU A 132 -11.00 -7.13 11.35
C GLU A 132 -9.53 -6.78 11.67
N GLU A 133 -8.63 -7.76 11.61
CA GLU A 133 -7.21 -7.55 11.94
C GLU A 133 -6.55 -6.64 10.90
N ALA A 134 -6.85 -6.84 9.60
CA ALA A 134 -6.31 -5.99 8.54
C ALA A 134 -6.81 -4.54 8.66
N ALA A 135 -8.11 -4.34 8.90
CA ALA A 135 -8.68 -3.01 9.13
C ALA A 135 -8.08 -2.33 10.37
N ALA A 136 -7.83 -3.07 11.44
CA ALA A 136 -7.23 -2.52 12.66
C ALA A 136 -5.83 -1.91 12.41
N GLU A 137 -5.07 -2.45 11.46
CA GLU A 137 -3.74 -1.95 11.11
C GLU A 137 -3.72 -1.07 9.84
N GLY A 138 -4.82 -0.99 9.09
CA GLY A 138 -4.94 -0.26 7.83
C GLY A 138 -4.38 -1.03 6.62
N VAL A 139 -4.18 -2.34 6.75
CA VAL A 139 -3.79 -3.24 5.67
C VAL A 139 -5.03 -3.65 4.89
N ARG A 140 -4.91 -3.76 3.57
CA ARG A 140 -6.03 -4.22 2.73
C ARG A 140 -6.26 -5.73 2.96
N PRO A 141 -7.48 -6.15 3.38
CA PRO A 141 -7.73 -7.52 3.84
C PRO A 141 -7.48 -8.58 2.77
N GLU A 142 -7.78 -8.29 1.50
CA GLU A 142 -7.53 -9.19 0.39
C GLU A 142 -6.03 -9.42 0.14
N VAL A 143 -5.17 -8.46 0.44
CA VAL A 143 -3.70 -8.65 0.32
C VAL A 143 -3.24 -9.72 1.30
N ALA A 144 -3.62 -9.58 2.58
CA ALA A 144 -3.26 -10.54 3.62
C ALA A 144 -3.91 -11.92 3.38
N PHE A 145 -5.19 -11.94 3.04
CA PHE A 145 -5.94 -13.19 2.81
C PHE A 145 -5.44 -13.96 1.59
N VAL A 146 -5.24 -13.28 0.46
CA VAL A 146 -4.74 -13.92 -0.77
C VAL A 146 -3.30 -14.38 -0.63
N GLN A 147 -2.45 -13.57 0.05
CA GLN A 147 -1.11 -14.01 0.41
C GLN A 147 -1.16 -15.31 1.22
N THR A 148 -2.07 -15.42 2.20
CA THR A 148 -2.25 -16.68 2.96
C THR A 148 -2.63 -17.86 2.08
N MET A 149 -3.53 -17.68 1.12
CA MET A 149 -3.88 -18.77 0.19
C MET A 149 -2.66 -19.21 -0.64
N LYS A 150 -1.80 -18.26 -1.02
CA LYS A 150 -0.55 -18.56 -1.72
C LYS A 150 0.45 -19.31 -0.82
N GLU A 151 0.68 -18.82 0.39
CA GLU A 151 1.67 -19.36 1.33
C GLU A 151 1.30 -20.76 1.86
N THR A 152 0.01 -20.98 2.10
CA THR A 152 -0.49 -22.21 2.69
C THR A 152 -1.00 -23.21 1.65
N GLY A 153 -1.01 -22.86 0.36
CA GLY A 153 -1.68 -23.68 -0.65
C GLY A 153 -3.16 -23.87 -0.33
N TRP A 154 -3.89 -22.78 -0.14
CA TRP A 154 -5.33 -22.77 0.18
C TRP A 154 -5.67 -23.47 1.50
N LEU A 155 -4.93 -23.16 2.56
CA LEU A 155 -5.04 -23.75 3.90
C LEU A 155 -4.84 -25.27 3.93
N GLN A 156 -4.32 -25.89 2.86
CA GLN A 156 -4.01 -27.31 2.84
C GLN A 156 -2.62 -27.60 3.45
N PHE A 157 -1.78 -26.57 3.51
CA PHE A 157 -0.38 -26.65 3.88
C PHE A 157 0.38 -27.65 2.98
N GLY A 158 1.67 -27.85 3.21
CA GLY A 158 2.50 -28.71 2.35
C GLY A 158 3.98 -28.36 2.33
N GLY A 159 4.34 -27.22 2.91
CA GLY A 159 5.72 -26.87 3.23
C GLY A 159 6.09 -27.21 4.67
N ASP A 160 7.00 -26.42 5.24
CA ASP A 160 7.54 -26.64 6.58
C ASP A 160 6.55 -26.30 7.72
N VAL A 161 5.51 -25.52 7.41
CA VAL A 161 4.50 -25.06 8.38
C VAL A 161 3.31 -26.00 8.43
N SER A 162 2.88 -26.36 9.64
CA SER A 162 1.65 -27.09 9.93
C SER A 162 0.47 -26.17 10.23
N VAL A 163 -0.74 -26.59 9.87
CA VAL A 163 -2.01 -25.91 10.21
C VAL A 163 -2.17 -25.60 11.70
N ASN A 164 -1.65 -26.46 12.58
CA ASN A 164 -1.78 -26.27 14.04
C ASN A 164 -0.82 -25.18 14.59
N GLN A 165 0.09 -24.64 13.78
CA GLN A 165 0.94 -23.51 14.18
C GLN A 165 0.23 -22.16 14.05
N PHE A 166 -0.90 -22.12 13.31
CA PHE A 166 -1.60 -20.88 12.97
C PHE A 166 -0.68 -19.82 12.33
N ASN A 167 0.37 -20.26 11.63
CA ASN A 167 1.31 -19.39 10.94
C ASN A 167 0.94 -19.35 9.45
N PHE A 168 0.13 -18.36 9.08
CA PHE A 168 -0.50 -18.27 7.77
C PHE A 168 0.36 -17.61 6.69
N ALA A 169 1.58 -17.22 7.03
CA ALA A 169 2.47 -16.46 6.15
C ALA A 169 3.93 -16.97 6.16
N GLY A 170 4.18 -18.13 6.77
CA GLY A 170 5.52 -18.72 6.81
C GLY A 170 6.53 -17.93 7.63
N LEU A 171 6.08 -17.14 8.61
CA LEU A 171 6.95 -16.29 9.41
C LEU A 171 7.96 -17.15 10.19
N GLY A 172 9.25 -16.82 10.04
CA GLY A 172 10.34 -17.52 10.73
C GLY A 172 10.77 -18.84 10.09
N THR A 173 10.17 -19.24 8.96
CA THR A 173 10.65 -20.40 8.21
C THR A 173 12.00 -20.10 7.55
N THR A 174 12.89 -21.08 7.49
CA THR A 174 14.17 -20.96 6.76
C THR A 174 14.32 -21.99 5.65
N GLY A 175 13.29 -22.80 5.40
CA GLY A 175 13.37 -23.96 4.52
C GLY A 175 14.00 -25.18 5.21
N GLY A 176 13.72 -26.37 4.68
CA GLY A 176 14.39 -27.61 5.07
C GLY A 176 13.87 -28.23 6.36
N GLY A 177 12.58 -28.06 6.66
CA GLY A 177 11.92 -28.64 7.83
C GLY A 177 11.94 -27.77 9.09
N VAL A 178 12.40 -26.52 9.00
CA VAL A 178 12.33 -25.56 10.13
C VAL A 178 10.94 -24.94 10.14
N PRO A 179 10.09 -25.25 11.15
CA PRO A 179 8.65 -24.96 11.10
C PRO A 179 8.30 -23.48 11.21
N GLY A 180 9.25 -22.62 11.60
CA GLY A 180 9.01 -21.20 11.88
C GLY A 180 8.17 -20.98 13.14
N ASN A 181 7.55 -19.81 13.21
CA ASN A 181 6.81 -19.37 14.38
C ASN A 181 5.50 -20.15 14.57
N SER A 182 4.99 -20.17 15.80
CA SER A 182 3.66 -20.71 16.14
C SER A 182 2.92 -19.71 17.01
N TYR A 183 1.62 -19.60 16.79
CA TYR A 183 0.76 -18.66 17.49
C TYR A 183 -0.26 -19.40 18.36
N PRO A 184 -0.76 -18.78 19.45
CA PRO A 184 -1.69 -19.44 20.38
C PRO A 184 -3.06 -19.73 19.76
N ASP A 185 -3.49 -18.91 18.80
CA ASP A 185 -4.79 -19.04 18.13
C ASP A 185 -4.73 -18.44 16.72
N VAL A 186 -5.81 -18.68 15.95
CA VAL A 186 -5.91 -18.24 14.55
C VAL A 186 -5.81 -16.72 14.45
N ARG A 187 -6.52 -15.99 15.32
CA ARG A 187 -6.55 -14.53 15.28
C ARG A 187 -5.18 -13.92 15.53
N THR A 188 -4.41 -14.46 16.47
CA THR A 188 -3.05 -14.00 16.75
C THR A 188 -2.10 -14.26 15.58
N GLY A 189 -2.25 -15.41 14.91
CA GLY A 189 -1.50 -15.72 13.70
C GLY A 189 -1.80 -14.78 12.54
N ILE A 190 -3.07 -14.46 12.32
CA ILE A 190 -3.52 -13.46 11.33
C ILE A 190 -2.94 -12.09 11.67
N ARG A 191 -3.05 -11.65 12.93
CA ARG A 191 -2.50 -10.37 13.39
C ARG A 191 -1.00 -10.28 13.13
N ALA A 192 -0.24 -11.34 13.41
CA ALA A 192 1.20 -11.34 13.18
C ALA A 192 1.54 -11.12 11.70
N GLN A 193 0.84 -11.79 10.78
CA GLN A 193 1.00 -11.56 9.34
C GLN A 193 0.65 -10.11 8.96
N VAL A 194 -0.48 -9.59 9.43
CA VAL A 194 -0.94 -8.22 9.13
C VAL A 194 0.08 -7.19 9.63
N GLN A 195 0.61 -7.36 10.83
CA GLN A 195 1.67 -6.50 11.38
C GLN A 195 2.95 -6.58 10.53
N HIS A 196 3.31 -7.77 10.05
CA HIS A 196 4.44 -7.94 9.14
C HIS A 196 4.22 -7.19 7.81
N LEU A 197 3.03 -7.31 7.21
CA LEU A 197 2.67 -6.56 6.00
C LEU A 197 2.71 -5.06 6.21
N LYS A 198 2.19 -4.56 7.34
CA LYS A 198 2.29 -3.14 7.71
C LYS A 198 3.74 -2.69 7.84
N ALA A 199 4.60 -3.49 8.46
CA ALA A 199 6.02 -3.21 8.55
C ALA A 199 6.67 -3.06 7.16
N TYR A 200 6.35 -3.93 6.22
CA TYR A 200 6.81 -3.78 4.84
C TYR A 200 6.26 -2.50 4.20
N ALA A 201 4.99 -2.17 4.42
CA ALA A 201 4.32 -1.17 3.64
C ALA A 201 4.53 0.28 4.11
N THR A 202 4.81 0.50 5.40
CA THR A 202 4.89 1.85 5.98
C THR A 202 5.86 1.94 7.16
N THR A 203 6.18 3.18 7.55
CA THR A 203 6.92 3.50 8.77
C THR A 203 6.01 3.87 9.94
N GLU A 204 4.70 3.93 9.73
CA GLU A 204 3.73 4.19 10.80
C GLU A 204 3.76 3.08 11.87
N PRO A 205 3.60 3.44 13.16
CA PRO A 205 3.58 2.46 14.24
C PRO A 205 2.38 1.51 14.16
N LEU A 206 2.48 0.37 14.82
CA LEU A 206 1.34 -0.55 15.00
C LEU A 206 0.24 0.12 15.80
N ASN A 207 -1.00 -0.21 15.47
CA ASN A 207 -2.18 0.26 16.18
C ASN A 207 -2.57 -0.68 17.33
N GLN A 208 -2.14 -1.95 17.24
CA GLN A 208 -2.35 -2.97 18.26
C GLN A 208 -1.04 -3.43 18.89
N GLU A 209 -1.15 -4.23 19.95
CA GLU A 209 0.01 -4.89 20.58
C GLU A 209 0.74 -5.77 19.55
N CYS A 210 2.07 -5.64 19.50
CA CYS A 210 2.91 -6.41 18.61
C CYS A 210 2.91 -7.89 19.02
N VAL A 211 2.49 -8.78 18.12
CA VAL A 211 2.54 -10.25 18.28
C VAL A 211 3.45 -10.91 17.25
N ASP A 212 3.91 -10.16 16.24
CA ASP A 212 4.92 -10.62 15.29
C ASP A 212 6.33 -10.54 15.91
N GLU A 213 6.85 -11.69 16.34
CA GLU A 213 8.21 -11.81 16.89
C GLU A 213 9.32 -11.36 15.91
N ARG A 214 9.00 -11.25 14.61
CA ARG A 214 9.94 -10.81 13.58
C ARG A 214 9.76 -9.35 13.18
N TYR A 215 8.82 -8.64 13.79
CA TYR A 215 8.47 -7.28 13.42
C TYR A 215 9.70 -6.37 13.40
N GLU A 216 10.52 -6.41 14.45
CA GLU A 216 11.73 -5.58 14.60
C GLU A 216 12.83 -5.85 13.56
N TYR A 217 12.79 -7.01 12.88
CA TYR A 217 13.77 -7.36 11.86
C TYR A 217 13.40 -6.83 10.46
N VAL A 218 12.17 -6.34 10.28
CA VAL A 218 11.71 -5.79 9.00
C VAL A 218 12.18 -4.35 8.85
N LEU A 219 12.83 -4.04 7.72
CA LEU A 219 13.09 -2.66 7.33
C LEU A 219 11.76 -1.96 7.02
N LYS A 220 11.36 -1.00 7.86
CA LYS A 220 10.04 -0.37 7.78
C LYS A 220 9.86 0.40 6.48
N GLY A 221 8.71 0.22 5.82
CA GLY A 221 8.36 0.91 4.57
C GLY A 221 9.16 0.46 3.34
N CYS A 222 9.81 -0.71 3.37
CA CYS A 222 10.63 -1.19 2.27
C CYS A 222 9.84 -1.77 1.07
N ALA A 223 8.56 -2.08 1.22
CA ALA A 223 7.67 -2.53 0.14
C ALA A 223 6.22 -1.99 0.30
N PRO A 224 5.94 -0.72 -0.04
CA PRO A 224 4.58 -0.16 -0.02
C PRO A 224 3.56 -0.85 -0.95
N TYR A 225 4.03 -1.57 -1.97
CA TYR A 225 3.21 -2.22 -2.99
C TYR A 225 3.37 -3.74 -2.97
N VAL A 226 2.31 -4.48 -3.29
CA VAL A 226 2.28 -5.95 -3.27
C VAL A 226 3.35 -6.52 -4.21
N GLU A 227 3.57 -5.92 -5.37
CA GLU A 227 4.59 -6.33 -6.34
C GLU A 227 5.99 -6.32 -5.73
N TRP A 228 6.26 -5.39 -4.81
CA TRP A 228 7.55 -5.22 -4.13
C TRP A 228 7.75 -6.15 -2.93
N LEU A 229 6.77 -7.01 -2.62
CA LEU A 229 7.01 -8.15 -1.74
C LEU A 229 7.93 -9.19 -2.41
N GLY A 230 8.08 -9.17 -3.73
CA GLY A 230 9.14 -9.92 -4.42
C GLY A 230 10.46 -9.17 -4.41
N GLN A 231 11.52 -9.78 -3.86
CA GLN A 231 12.85 -9.14 -3.76
C GLN A 231 13.44 -8.73 -5.10
N LYS A 232 13.16 -9.49 -6.16
CA LYS A 232 13.68 -9.23 -7.50
C LYS A 232 12.95 -8.08 -8.20
N GLU A 233 11.71 -7.83 -7.79
CA GLU A 233 10.83 -6.79 -8.34
C GLU A 233 10.90 -5.49 -7.53
N ASN A 234 11.38 -5.56 -6.30
CA ASN A 234 11.57 -4.40 -5.44
C ASN A 234 12.85 -3.62 -5.85
N PRO A 235 12.76 -2.31 -6.14
CA PRO A 235 13.92 -1.48 -6.49
C PRO A 235 15.03 -1.45 -5.44
N ALA A 236 14.71 -1.68 -4.16
CA ALA A 236 15.67 -1.73 -3.05
C ALA A 236 16.27 -3.13 -2.84
N GLY A 237 15.83 -4.16 -3.58
CA GLY A 237 16.25 -5.56 -3.40
C GLY A 237 15.73 -6.21 -2.12
N THR A 238 14.86 -5.52 -1.37
CA THR A 238 14.17 -6.03 -0.17
C THR A 238 12.86 -6.70 -0.55
N GLY A 239 12.27 -7.51 0.33
CA GLY A 239 11.00 -8.16 0.03
C GLY A 239 10.78 -9.42 0.84
N TRP A 240 9.51 -9.82 0.90
CA TRP A 240 9.05 -11.01 1.59
C TRP A 240 9.70 -12.29 1.06
N ALA A 241 9.76 -12.45 -0.26
CA ALA A 241 10.23 -13.67 -0.90
C ALA A 241 11.28 -13.42 -1.98
N THR A 242 12.17 -14.40 -2.13
CA THR A 242 13.25 -14.40 -3.13
C THR A 242 12.80 -14.90 -4.51
N ALA A 243 11.62 -15.53 -4.58
CA ALA A 243 11.07 -16.08 -5.81
C ALA A 243 10.73 -14.98 -6.83
N GLU A 244 10.97 -15.24 -8.11
CA GLU A 244 10.56 -14.34 -9.19
C GLU A 244 9.05 -14.19 -9.22
N LYS A 245 8.60 -12.96 -9.48
CA LYS A 245 7.18 -12.61 -9.63
C LYS A 245 6.33 -12.95 -8.41
N TYR A 246 6.92 -13.03 -7.21
CA TYR A 246 6.18 -13.35 -6.00
C TYR A 246 5.01 -12.38 -5.79
N GLY A 247 5.30 -11.08 -5.74
CA GLY A 247 4.29 -10.04 -5.56
C GLY A 247 3.27 -10.00 -6.71
N TYR A 248 3.74 -10.04 -7.96
CA TYR A 248 2.86 -10.11 -9.13
C TYR A 248 1.88 -11.28 -9.08
N SER A 249 2.33 -12.46 -8.63
CA SER A 249 1.42 -13.61 -8.52
C SER A 249 0.32 -13.42 -7.47
N ILE A 250 0.56 -12.62 -6.43
CA ILE A 250 -0.48 -12.25 -5.46
C ILE A 250 -1.46 -11.28 -6.11
N VAL A 251 -0.98 -10.27 -6.86
CA VAL A 251 -1.85 -9.35 -7.61
C VAL A 251 -2.71 -10.11 -8.62
N ASP A 252 -2.12 -11.05 -9.36
CA ASP A 252 -2.86 -11.93 -10.30
C ASP A 252 -3.91 -12.81 -9.60
N MET A 253 -3.65 -13.21 -8.36
CA MET A 253 -4.60 -13.96 -7.54
C MET A 253 -5.74 -13.06 -7.02
N ILE A 254 -5.42 -11.84 -6.59
CA ILE A 254 -6.41 -10.83 -6.19
C ILE A 254 -7.34 -10.50 -7.37
N GLY A 255 -6.82 -10.37 -8.59
CA GLY A 255 -7.62 -10.14 -9.80
C GLY A 255 -8.57 -11.27 -10.21
N LYS A 256 -8.56 -12.42 -9.51
CA LYS A 256 -9.45 -13.57 -9.76
C LYS A 256 -10.56 -13.71 -8.71
N MET A 257 -10.58 -12.84 -7.70
CA MET A 257 -11.62 -12.76 -6.69
C MET A 257 -12.77 -11.88 -7.17
#